data_AF-A0A7S2ZI81-F1
#
_entry.id   AF-A0A7S2ZI81-F1
#
_cell.length_a   1.000
_cell.length_b   1.000
_cell.length_c   1.000
_cell.angle_alpha   90.00
_cell.angle_beta   90.00
_cell.angle_gamma   90.00
#
_symmetry.space_group_name_H-M   'P 1'
#
loop_
_entity.id
_entity.type
_entity.pdbx_description
1 polymer ?
#
loop_
_entity_poly.entity_id
_entity_poly.type
_entity_poly.pdbx_seq_one_letter_code
_entity_poly.pdbx_strand_id
1 'polypeptide(L)'
;MLLFSSPNMVVQVNFITADWIPFGRAASARYKIHKWEPVFCHEEIILRTVFSPYFKRKAFPRDAKLLYAELAHIVARERALREKMLFGIPTRRRVEPSALKHKICEECKQIPFLSAVELRNPDTRCKTYFCSEHWTTLQKEGREEFVALYTHTDEELKQALTKVKEASISHRKIAKKEIFPVPQQPIIID
;
A
#
# COMPACT_ATOMS: atom_id res chain seq x y z
N MET A 1 -22.17 36.92 -32.71
CA MET A 1 -21.15 35.94 -33.11
C MET A 1 -21.09 34.87 -32.03
N LEU A 2 -21.79 33.75 -32.23
CA LEU A 2 -21.83 32.65 -31.26
C LEU A 2 -20.60 31.78 -31.50
N LEU A 3 -19.66 31.77 -30.55
CA LEU A 3 -18.55 30.82 -30.54
C LEU A 3 -19.10 29.45 -30.15
N PHE A 4 -19.49 28.66 -31.15
CA PHE A 4 -19.69 27.23 -30.96
C PHE A 4 -18.32 26.62 -30.65
N SER A 5 -18.03 26.42 -29.37
CA SER A 5 -16.92 25.54 -28.97
C SER A 5 -17.27 24.15 -29.47
N SER A 6 -16.49 23.63 -30.42
CA SER A 6 -16.63 22.25 -30.90
C SER A 6 -16.59 21.27 -29.70
N PRO A 7 -17.28 20.11 -29.77
CA PRO A 7 -17.21 19.16 -28.67
C PRO A 7 -15.77 18.66 -28.49
N ASN A 8 -15.14 19.12 -27.41
CA ASN A 8 -13.80 18.69 -27.04
C ASN A 8 -13.88 17.33 -26.32
N MET A 9 -13.22 16.31 -26.87
CA MET A 9 -13.02 15.05 -26.17
C MET A 9 -11.79 15.17 -25.27
N VAL A 10 -12.02 15.41 -23.98
CA VAL A 10 -10.94 15.50 -22.99
C VAL A 10 -10.77 14.15 -22.30
N VAL A 11 -9.55 13.62 -22.34
CA VAL A 11 -9.16 12.44 -21.57
C VAL A 11 -8.13 12.88 -20.53
N GLN A 12 -8.46 12.67 -19.25
CA GLN A 12 -7.56 12.92 -18.12
C GLN A 12 -7.29 11.61 -17.40
N VAL A 13 -6.04 11.39 -17.02
CA VAL A 13 -5.61 10.20 -16.28
C VAL A 13 -4.76 10.57 -15.09
N ASN A 14 -4.87 9.78 -14.02
CA ASN A 14 -3.98 9.86 -12.87
C ASN A 14 -2.86 8.84 -13.03
N PHE A 15 -1.62 9.25 -12.77
CA PHE A 15 -0.45 8.36 -12.71
C PHE A 15 0.38 8.68 -11.48
N ILE A 16 1.20 7.72 -11.06
CA ILE A 16 2.12 7.87 -9.93
C ILE A 16 3.55 7.51 -10.36
N THR A 17 4.51 8.30 -9.92
CA THR A 17 5.95 8.08 -10.09
C THR A 17 6.60 7.74 -8.74
N ALA A 18 7.86 7.32 -8.73
CA ALA A 18 8.52 6.91 -7.49
C ALA A 18 8.66 8.06 -6.48
N ASP A 19 8.80 9.30 -6.93
CA ASP A 19 8.83 10.50 -6.09
C ASP A 19 7.48 10.81 -5.43
N TRP A 20 6.37 10.22 -5.91
CA TRP A 20 5.07 10.33 -5.26
C TRP A 20 4.96 9.49 -3.96
N ILE A 21 5.82 8.49 -3.75
CA ILE A 21 5.73 7.54 -2.63
C ILE A 21 5.50 8.23 -1.27
N PRO A 22 6.28 9.26 -0.85
CA PRO A 22 6.07 9.93 0.43
C PRO A 22 4.69 10.60 0.54
N PHE A 23 4.20 11.16 -0.56
CA PHE A 23 2.86 11.77 -0.63
C PHE A 23 1.76 10.72 -0.54
N GLY A 24 1.97 9.53 -1.12
CA GLY A 24 1.06 8.40 -0.97
C GLY A 24 0.90 7.94 0.48
N ARG A 25 2.00 7.84 1.23
CA ARG A 25 1.94 7.55 2.68
C ARG A 25 1.20 8.65 3.44
N ALA A 26 1.53 9.92 3.17
CA ALA A 26 0.89 11.06 3.83
C ALA A 26 -0.62 11.12 3.53
N ALA A 27 -1.02 10.85 2.29
CA ALA A 27 -2.42 10.76 1.89
C ALA A 27 -3.14 9.63 2.64
N SER A 28 -2.55 8.43 2.72
CA SER A 28 -3.14 7.33 3.50
C SER A 28 -3.32 7.68 4.98
N ALA A 29 -2.34 8.34 5.60
CA ALA A 29 -2.47 8.82 6.97
C ALA A 29 -3.59 9.87 7.13
N ARG A 30 -3.76 10.74 6.13
CA ARG A 30 -4.83 11.76 6.10
C ARG A 30 -6.21 11.12 5.97
N TYR A 31 -6.37 10.13 5.08
CA TYR A 31 -7.60 9.35 4.93
C TYR A 31 -7.97 8.66 6.24
N LYS A 32 -6.98 8.08 6.92
CA LYS A 32 -7.15 7.47 8.24
C LYS A 32 -7.69 8.45 9.28
N ILE A 33 -7.13 9.66 9.36
CA ILE A 33 -7.58 10.72 10.29
C ILE A 33 -9.04 11.11 10.03
N HIS A 34 -9.41 11.27 8.76
CA HIS A 34 -10.76 11.67 8.37
C HIS A 34 -11.77 10.51 8.30
N LYS A 35 -11.32 9.27 8.57
CA LYS A 35 -12.13 8.04 8.43
C LYS A 35 -12.73 7.90 7.02
N TRP A 36 -11.98 8.31 6.00
CA TRP A 36 -12.39 8.16 4.59
C TRP A 36 -11.93 6.82 4.04
N GLU A 37 -12.82 6.17 3.29
CA GLU A 37 -12.50 4.94 2.58
C GLU A 37 -11.51 5.23 1.46
N PRO A 38 -10.31 4.60 1.46
CA PRO A 38 -9.34 4.82 0.43
C PRO A 38 -9.66 3.99 -0.81
N VAL A 39 -9.37 4.53 -2.00
CA VAL A 39 -9.54 3.81 -3.27
C VAL A 39 -8.49 2.70 -3.44
N PHE A 40 -7.37 2.79 -2.71
CA PHE A 40 -6.28 1.80 -2.72
C PHE A 40 -5.56 1.77 -1.38
N CYS A 41 -4.88 0.66 -1.09
CA CYS A 41 -3.97 0.57 0.05
C CYS A 41 -2.54 0.96 -0.38
N HIS A 42 -1.92 1.92 0.31
CA HIS A 42 -0.55 2.36 -0.03
C HIS A 42 0.46 1.20 0.11
N GLU A 43 0.39 0.44 1.20
CA GLU A 43 1.28 -0.70 1.45
C GLU A 43 1.17 -1.77 0.36
N GLU A 44 -0.05 -2.00 -0.15
CA GLU A 44 -0.28 -2.93 -1.26
C GLU A 44 0.44 -2.49 -2.53
N ILE A 45 0.40 -1.20 -2.87
CA ILE A 45 1.11 -0.66 -4.05
C ILE A 45 2.61 -0.91 -3.90
N ILE A 46 3.19 -0.61 -2.73
CA ILE A 46 4.62 -0.82 -2.47
C ILE A 46 4.97 -2.30 -2.62
N LEU A 47 4.25 -3.19 -1.94
CA LEU A 47 4.57 -4.62 -1.90
C LEU A 47 4.34 -5.29 -3.27
N ARG A 48 3.25 -5.00 -3.95
CA ARG A 48 3.02 -5.49 -5.33
C ARG A 48 4.10 -5.01 -6.28
N THR A 49 4.57 -3.76 -6.13
CA THR A 49 5.69 -3.24 -6.91
C THR A 49 6.94 -4.07 -6.66
N VAL A 50 7.31 -4.32 -5.40
CA VAL A 50 8.53 -5.06 -5.03
C VAL A 50 8.47 -6.53 -5.45
N PHE A 51 7.33 -7.19 -5.26
CA PHE A 51 7.13 -8.59 -5.65
C PHE A 51 6.94 -8.79 -7.15
N SER A 52 6.65 -7.73 -7.90
CA SER A 52 6.52 -7.80 -9.35
C SER A 52 7.76 -8.41 -10.01
N PRO A 53 7.59 -9.30 -11.00
CA PRO A 53 8.71 -9.82 -11.79
C PRO A 53 9.44 -8.71 -12.55
N TYR A 54 8.75 -7.59 -12.84
CA TYR A 54 9.33 -6.45 -13.56
C TYR A 54 10.26 -5.60 -12.71
N PHE A 55 10.13 -5.62 -11.37
CA PHE A 55 10.93 -4.77 -10.48
C PHE A 55 12.42 -5.02 -10.68
N LYS A 56 12.86 -6.27 -10.62
CA LYS A 56 14.27 -6.61 -10.80
C LYS A 56 14.75 -6.25 -12.20
N ARG A 57 13.90 -6.19 -13.23
CA ARG A 57 14.33 -5.82 -14.60
C ARG A 57 14.33 -4.33 -14.88
N LYS A 58 13.38 -3.58 -14.33
CA LYS A 58 13.09 -2.19 -14.72
C LYS A 58 13.34 -1.14 -13.64
N ALA A 59 13.56 -1.52 -12.39
CA ALA A 59 13.79 -0.55 -11.33
C ALA A 59 15.07 0.25 -11.58
N PHE A 60 14.94 1.58 -11.62
CA PHE A 60 16.07 2.49 -11.59
C PHE A 60 16.62 2.57 -10.16
N PRO A 61 17.94 2.67 -9.95
CA PRO A 61 18.53 2.71 -8.60
C PRO A 61 17.96 3.84 -7.72
N ARG A 62 17.70 5.01 -8.32
CA ARG A 62 17.07 6.16 -7.64
C ARG A 62 15.68 5.81 -7.12
N ASP A 63 14.84 5.20 -7.94
CA ASP A 63 13.48 4.82 -7.57
C ASP A 63 13.49 3.68 -6.55
N ALA A 64 14.39 2.72 -6.71
CA ALA A 64 14.60 1.65 -5.73
C ALA A 64 15.06 2.19 -4.37
N LYS A 65 15.82 3.29 -4.32
CA LYS A 65 16.19 3.94 -3.06
C LYS A 65 14.98 4.55 -2.33
N LEU A 66 14.08 5.22 -3.07
CA LEU A 66 12.84 5.74 -2.51
C LEU A 66 11.93 4.60 -2.02
N LEU A 67 11.79 3.55 -2.82
CA LEU A 67 11.03 2.37 -2.48
C LEU A 67 11.61 1.62 -1.27
N TYR A 68 12.94 1.56 -1.15
CA TYR A 68 13.61 0.94 0.00
C TYR A 68 13.29 1.68 1.29
N ALA A 69 13.37 3.02 1.28
CA ALA A 69 13.05 3.83 2.45
C ALA A 69 11.60 3.60 2.91
N GLU A 70 10.65 3.55 1.98
CA GLU A 70 9.24 3.30 2.30
C GLU A 70 8.99 1.87 2.77
N LEU A 71 9.54 0.86 2.08
CA LEU A 71 9.42 -0.53 2.49
C LEU A 71 10.02 -0.77 3.87
N ALA A 72 11.18 -0.17 4.18
CA ALA A 72 11.81 -0.28 5.49
C ALA A 72 10.92 0.29 6.60
N HIS A 73 10.28 1.44 6.35
CA HIS A 73 9.31 2.01 7.28
C HIS A 73 8.10 1.08 7.48
N ILE A 74 7.52 0.56 6.39
CA ILE A 74 6.37 -0.35 6.43
C ILE A 74 6.71 -1.63 7.22
N VAL A 75 7.84 -2.27 6.92
CA VAL A 75 8.25 -3.52 7.57
C VAL A 75 8.55 -3.30 9.06
N ALA A 76 9.22 -2.20 9.42
CA ALA A 76 9.48 -1.88 10.82
C ALA A 76 8.18 -1.67 11.60
N ARG A 77 7.24 -0.88 11.05
CA ARG A 77 5.93 -0.65 11.65
C ARG A 77 5.13 -1.94 11.78
N GLU A 78 5.05 -2.74 10.72
CA GLU A 78 4.29 -3.99 10.70
C GLU A 78 4.81 -4.99 11.75
N ARG A 79 6.13 -5.15 11.87
CA ARG A 79 6.73 -6.02 12.89
C ARG A 79 6.36 -5.58 14.30
N ALA A 80 6.46 -4.27 14.59
CA ALA A 80 6.09 -3.72 15.90
C ALA A 80 4.59 -3.92 16.21
N LEU A 81 3.71 -3.84 15.21
CA LEU A 81 2.27 -4.10 15.37
C LEU A 81 1.99 -5.58 15.59
N ARG A 82 2.64 -6.46 14.82
CA ARG A 82 2.52 -7.90 15.00
C ARG A 82 2.94 -8.32 16.38
N GLU A 83 4.10 -7.86 16.86
CA GLU A 83 4.58 -8.15 18.23
C GLU A 83 3.51 -7.84 19.28
N LYS A 84 2.88 -6.66 19.21
CA LYS A 84 1.76 -6.30 20.10
C LYS A 84 0.56 -7.24 19.95
N MET A 85 0.20 -7.61 18.73
CA MET A 85 -0.88 -8.57 18.47
C MET A 85 -0.56 -9.98 18.98
N LEU A 86 0.71 -10.41 18.93
CA LEU A 86 1.13 -11.75 19.35
C LEU A 86 0.83 -11.98 20.83
N PHE A 87 0.93 -10.95 21.66
CA PHE A 87 0.60 -11.02 23.09
C PHE A 87 -0.91 -11.03 23.35
N GLY A 88 -1.70 -10.34 22.52
CA GLY A 88 -3.14 -10.17 22.75
C GLY A 88 -4.03 -11.22 22.11
N ILE A 89 -3.58 -11.87 21.03
CA ILE A 89 -4.41 -12.75 20.20
C ILE A 89 -3.69 -14.09 19.99
N PRO A 90 -4.20 -15.20 20.57
CA PRO A 90 -3.56 -16.51 20.48
C PRO A 90 -3.70 -17.11 19.07
N THR A 91 -4.85 -16.93 18.42
CA THR A 91 -5.15 -17.55 17.13
C THR A 91 -4.64 -16.72 15.98
N ARG A 92 -3.84 -17.34 15.10
CA ARG A 92 -3.21 -16.68 13.95
C ARG A 92 -3.45 -17.49 12.69
N ARG A 93 -3.71 -16.81 11.58
CA ARG A 93 -3.95 -17.45 10.30
C ARG A 93 -3.31 -16.67 9.16
N ARG A 94 -2.48 -17.36 8.38
CA ARG A 94 -2.03 -16.84 7.09
C ARG A 94 -3.20 -16.81 6.11
N VAL A 95 -3.35 -15.71 5.38
CA VAL A 95 -4.38 -15.57 4.34
C VAL A 95 -3.77 -14.99 3.08
N GLU A 96 -4.38 -15.26 1.93
CA GLU A 96 -4.00 -14.59 0.69
C GLU A 96 -4.36 -13.10 0.75
N PRO A 97 -3.59 -12.20 0.11
CA PRO A 97 -3.91 -10.78 0.06
C PRO A 97 -5.33 -10.47 -0.44
N SER A 98 -5.85 -11.30 -1.35
CA SER A 98 -7.23 -11.18 -1.88
C SER A 98 -8.30 -11.32 -0.81
N ALA A 99 -8.04 -12.05 0.28
CA ALA A 99 -8.98 -12.24 1.38
C ALA A 99 -9.22 -10.96 2.19
N LEU A 100 -8.24 -10.03 2.19
CA LEU A 100 -8.33 -8.74 2.90
C LEU A 100 -8.77 -7.57 2.00
N LYS A 101 -8.74 -7.74 0.67
CA LYS A 101 -8.96 -6.65 -0.31
C LYS A 101 -10.24 -5.82 -0.10
N HIS A 102 -11.33 -6.46 0.32
CA HIS A 102 -12.61 -5.80 0.55
C HIS A 102 -12.96 -5.70 2.04
N LYS A 103 -11.98 -5.90 2.92
CA LYS A 103 -12.16 -5.77 4.36
C LYS A 103 -11.78 -4.35 4.72
N ILE A 104 -12.61 -3.71 5.54
CA ILE A 104 -12.42 -2.33 5.94
C ILE A 104 -12.31 -2.34 7.46
N CYS A 105 -11.32 -1.63 7.99
CA CYS A 105 -11.19 -1.45 9.42
C CYS A 105 -12.40 -0.67 9.94
N GLU A 106 -13.12 -1.22 10.92
CA GLU A 106 -14.32 -0.58 11.45
C GLU A 106 -14.03 0.81 12.06
N GLU A 107 -12.86 0.96 12.68
CA GLU A 107 -12.44 2.20 13.36
C GLU A 107 -12.00 3.33 12.42
N CYS A 108 -11.09 3.05 11.47
CA CYS A 108 -10.46 4.08 10.64
C CYS A 108 -10.78 4.01 9.15
N LYS A 109 -11.64 3.07 8.77
CA LYS A 109 -12.10 2.86 7.39
C LYS A 109 -11.00 2.57 6.37
N GLN A 110 -9.80 2.21 6.82
CA GLN A 110 -8.69 1.80 5.95
C GLN A 110 -8.79 0.32 5.58
N ILE A 111 -8.30 -0.03 4.39
CA ILE A 111 -8.20 -1.41 3.91
C ILE A 111 -6.89 -2.03 4.44
N PRO A 112 -6.94 -3.01 5.35
CA PRO A 112 -5.74 -3.68 5.84
C PRO A 112 -5.15 -4.57 4.75
N PHE A 113 -3.81 -4.61 4.67
CA PHE A 113 -3.12 -5.41 3.65
C PHE A 113 -2.11 -6.41 4.25
N LEU A 114 -1.21 -5.96 5.12
CA LEU A 114 -0.18 -6.84 5.70
C LEU A 114 -0.70 -7.72 6.83
N SER A 115 -1.53 -7.13 7.69
CA SER A 115 -2.21 -7.83 8.77
C SER A 115 -3.52 -7.15 9.15
N ALA A 116 -4.40 -7.94 9.76
CA ALA A 116 -5.69 -7.51 10.27
C ALA A 116 -6.08 -8.36 11.48
N VAL A 117 -7.11 -7.93 12.20
CA VAL A 117 -7.79 -8.72 13.22
C VAL A 117 -9.21 -8.96 12.76
N GLU A 118 -9.58 -10.24 12.66
CA GLU A 118 -10.96 -10.68 12.45
C GLU A 118 -11.58 -10.94 13.82
N LEU A 119 -12.63 -10.21 14.14
CA LEU A 119 -13.48 -10.43 15.29
C LEU A 119 -14.70 -11.26 14.85
N ARG A 120 -14.93 -12.39 15.51
CA ARG A 120 -16.05 -13.29 15.23
C ARG A 120 -17.00 -13.29 16.39
N ASN A 121 -18.27 -13.03 16.08
CA ASN A 121 -19.35 -13.24 17.04
C ASN A 121 -19.93 -14.65 16.83
N PRO A 122 -19.79 -15.56 17.81
CA PRO A 122 -20.24 -16.96 17.67
C PRO A 122 -21.77 -17.08 17.60
N ASP A 123 -22.51 -16.14 18.18
CA ASP A 123 -23.97 -16.17 18.23
C ASP A 123 -24.58 -15.72 16.89
N THR A 124 -23.96 -14.74 16.21
CA THR A 124 -24.51 -14.14 14.97
C THR A 124 -23.81 -14.58 13.68
N ARG A 125 -22.66 -15.25 13.78
CA ARG A 125 -21.73 -15.54 12.65
C ARG A 125 -21.24 -14.30 11.90
N CYS A 126 -21.48 -13.10 12.44
CA CYS A 126 -20.97 -11.85 11.88
C CYS A 126 -19.45 -11.76 12.08
N LYS A 127 -18.78 -11.13 11.12
CA LYS A 127 -17.34 -10.88 11.16
C LYS A 127 -17.09 -9.39 10.97
N THR A 128 -16.34 -8.81 11.90
CA THR A 128 -15.85 -7.44 11.80
C THR A 128 -14.34 -7.47 11.68
N TYR A 129 -13.79 -6.45 11.02
CA TYR A 129 -12.37 -6.40 10.69
C TYR A 129 -11.75 -5.12 11.23
N PHE A 130 -10.54 -5.25 11.77
CA PHE A 130 -9.77 -4.15 12.32
C PHE A 130 -8.36 -4.20 11.76
N CYS A 131 -7.77 -3.04 11.49
CA CYS A 131 -6.35 -2.98 11.19
C CYS A 131 -5.54 -3.22 12.47
N SER A 132 -4.28 -3.58 12.29
CA SER A 132 -3.36 -3.94 13.39
C SER A 132 -3.03 -2.81 14.36
N GLU A 133 -3.43 -1.57 14.05
CA GLU A 133 -3.31 -0.43 14.96
C GLU A 133 -4.52 -0.26 15.88
N HIS A 134 -5.71 -0.68 15.45
CA HIS A 134 -6.96 -0.44 16.18
C HIS A 134 -7.57 -1.68 16.80
N TRP A 135 -6.93 -2.85 16.71
CA TRP A 135 -7.47 -4.03 17.39
C TRP A 135 -7.52 -3.88 18.92
N THR A 136 -6.72 -2.96 19.49
CA THR A 136 -6.74 -2.69 20.93
C THR A 136 -7.93 -1.84 21.38
N THR A 137 -8.64 -1.18 20.46
CA THR A 137 -9.87 -0.43 20.78
C THR A 137 -11.07 -1.35 20.95
N LEU A 138 -10.90 -2.65 20.72
CA LEU A 138 -11.92 -3.68 20.89
C LEU A 138 -12.23 -3.85 22.38
N GLN A 139 -13.46 -3.55 22.77
CA GLN A 139 -13.98 -3.95 24.08
C GLN A 139 -14.28 -5.45 24.04
N LYS A 140 -13.89 -6.19 25.09
CA LYS A 140 -14.27 -7.60 25.23
C LYS A 140 -15.70 -7.65 25.76
N GLU A 141 -16.69 -7.73 24.90
CA GLU A 141 -18.09 -7.90 25.32
C GLU A 141 -18.45 -9.38 25.65
N GLY A 142 -17.44 -10.26 25.69
CA GLY A 142 -17.57 -11.68 26.03
C GLY A 142 -17.73 -12.58 24.79
N ARG A 143 -17.38 -13.87 24.92
CA ARG A 143 -17.36 -14.99 23.93
C ARG A 143 -16.82 -14.73 22.50
N GLU A 144 -16.43 -13.52 22.19
CA GLU A 144 -15.85 -13.09 20.93
C GLU A 144 -14.48 -13.74 20.68
N GLU A 145 -14.31 -14.28 19.48
CA GLU A 145 -13.05 -14.86 19.05
C GLU A 145 -12.28 -13.88 18.17
N PHE A 146 -11.07 -13.54 18.61
CA PHE A 146 -10.13 -12.76 17.80
C PHE A 146 -9.21 -13.71 17.03
N VAL A 147 -9.06 -13.43 15.73
CA VAL A 147 -8.10 -14.13 14.87
C VAL A 147 -7.22 -13.10 14.19
N ALA A 148 -5.92 -13.16 14.46
CA ALA A 148 -4.93 -12.36 13.77
C ALA A 148 -4.69 -12.94 12.36
N LEU A 149 -4.92 -12.13 11.34
CA LEU A 149 -4.69 -12.46 9.94
C LEU A 149 -3.41 -11.79 9.47
N TYR A 150 -2.60 -12.49 8.69
CA TYR A 150 -1.41 -11.92 8.05
C TYR A 150 -1.26 -12.46 6.62
N THR A 151 -0.76 -11.63 5.71
CA THR A 151 -0.62 -11.99 4.29
C THR A 151 0.79 -12.43 3.91
N HIS A 152 1.78 -11.87 4.58
CA HIS A 152 3.20 -12.15 4.36
C HIS A 152 3.87 -12.47 5.68
N THR A 153 4.79 -13.42 5.68
CA THR A 153 5.66 -13.75 6.81
C THR A 153 6.73 -12.66 6.99
N ASP A 154 7.31 -12.57 8.19
CA ASP A 154 8.42 -11.65 8.45
C ASP A 154 9.64 -11.96 7.57
N GLU A 155 9.83 -13.21 7.19
CA GLU A 155 10.91 -13.64 6.32
C GLU A 155 10.70 -13.16 4.87
N GLU A 156 9.48 -13.27 4.34
CA GLU A 156 9.14 -12.72 3.01
C GLU A 156 9.34 -11.20 2.96
N LEU A 157 8.99 -10.49 4.05
CA LEU A 157 9.21 -9.04 4.15
C LEU A 157 10.72 -8.68 4.22
N LYS A 158 11.53 -9.48 4.93
CA LYS A 158 12.99 -9.32 4.95
C LYS A 158 13.60 -9.57 3.57
N GLN A 159 13.17 -10.62 2.87
CA GLN A 159 13.64 -10.92 1.52
C GLN A 159 13.27 -9.80 0.54
N ALA A 160 12.07 -9.23 0.65
CA ALA A 160 11.66 -8.05 -0.10
C ALA A 160 12.60 -6.86 0.16
N LEU A 161 12.95 -6.58 1.42
CA LEU A 161 13.92 -5.53 1.76
C LEU A 161 15.29 -5.76 1.13
N THR A 162 15.83 -6.97 1.23
CA THR A 162 17.14 -7.32 0.62
C THR A 162 17.10 -7.10 -0.88
N LYS A 163 16.05 -7.58 -1.56
CA LYS A 163 15.86 -7.42 -3.02
C LYS A 163 15.85 -5.94 -3.44
N VAL A 164 15.15 -5.08 -2.71
CA VAL A 164 15.07 -3.64 -3.04
C VAL A 164 16.39 -2.94 -2.71
N LYS A 165 17.05 -3.31 -1.61
CA LYS A 165 18.36 -2.78 -1.23
C LYS A 165 19.41 -3.04 -2.32
N GLU A 166 19.50 -4.26 -2.82
CA GLU A 166 20.39 -4.63 -3.94
C GLU A 166 20.10 -3.80 -5.19
N ALA A 167 18.82 -3.59 -5.53
CA ALA A 167 18.43 -2.77 -6.67
C ALA A 167 18.82 -1.29 -6.50
N SER A 168 18.78 -0.78 -5.26
CA SER A 168 19.11 0.64 -4.95
C SER A 168 20.59 0.99 -5.11
N ILE A 169 21.48 -0.01 -4.99
CA ILE A 169 22.93 0.14 -5.14
C ILE A 169 23.47 -0.43 -6.47
N SER A 170 22.58 -0.96 -7.32
CA SER A 170 22.97 -1.56 -8.59
C SER A 170 23.49 -0.49 -9.55
N HIS A 171 24.74 -0.61 -10.00
CA HIS A 171 25.31 0.22 -11.06
C HIS A 171 24.84 -0.25 -12.44
N ARG A 172 23.53 -0.11 -12.74
CA ARG A 172 23.05 -0.36 -14.10
C ARG A 172 23.55 0.73 -15.03
N LYS A 173 24.33 0.32 -16.05
CA LYS A 173 24.62 1.19 -17.19
C LYS A 173 23.29 1.55 -17.85
N ILE A 174 22.89 2.81 -17.74
CA ILE A 174 21.76 3.33 -18.51
C ILE A 174 22.22 3.28 -19.97
N ALA A 175 21.63 2.37 -20.76
CA ALA A 175 21.68 2.54 -22.20
C ALA A 175 20.97 3.86 -22.49
N LYS A 176 21.68 4.84 -23.06
CA LYS A 176 21.14 6.15 -23.50
C LYS A 176 20.17 6.00 -24.69
N LYS A 177 19.24 5.05 -24.64
CA LYS A 177 18.19 4.92 -25.65
C LYS A 177 16.86 5.30 -25.02
N GLU A 178 16.25 6.30 -25.63
CA GLU A 178 14.88 6.78 -25.43
C GLU A 178 14.69 7.75 -24.26
N ILE A 179 15.42 8.87 -24.31
CA ILE A 179 14.77 10.15 -23.99
C ILE A 179 13.88 10.43 -25.19
N PHE A 180 12.57 10.22 -25.07
CA PHE A 180 11.63 10.74 -26.06
C PHE A 180 11.82 12.26 -26.10
N PRO A 181 12.15 12.87 -27.25
CA PRO A 181 12.20 14.32 -27.33
C PRO A 181 10.83 14.85 -26.96
N VAL A 182 10.79 15.73 -25.95
CA VAL A 182 9.58 16.51 -25.64
C VAL A 182 9.22 17.24 -26.93
N PRO A 183 8.02 17.04 -27.51
CA PRO A 183 7.59 17.81 -28.67
C PRO A 183 7.60 19.28 -28.27
N GLN A 184 8.50 20.07 -28.84
CA GLN A 184 8.43 21.52 -28.72
C GLN A 184 7.21 21.97 -29.53
N GLN A 185 6.07 22.12 -28.86
CA GLN A 185 4.97 22.88 -29.46
C GLN A 185 5.39 24.35 -29.50
N PRO A 186 5.30 25.03 -30.66
CA PRO A 186 5.60 26.44 -30.74
C PRO A 186 4.58 27.20 -29.87
N ILE A 187 5.09 28.04 -28.98
CA ILE A 187 4.28 29.02 -28.25
C ILE A 187 3.85 30.05 -29.30
N ILE A 188 2.61 29.93 -29.79
CA ILE A 188 1.97 31.01 -30.54
C ILE A 188 1.56 32.03 -29.49
N ILE A 189 2.26 33.16 -29.47
CA ILE A 189 1.86 34.34 -28.72
C ILE A 189 0.97 35.14 -29.68
N ASP A 190 -0.33 35.17 -29.40
CA ASP A 190 -1.27 36.13 -29.98
C ASP A 190 -1.11 37.51 -29.31
#